data_AF-A0A6N9PB40-F1
#
_entry.id   AF-A0A6N9PB40-F1
#
_cell.length_a   1.000
_cell.length_b   1.000
_cell.length_c   1.000
_cell.angle_alpha   90.00
_cell.angle_beta   90.00
_cell.angle_gamma   90.00
#
_symmetry.space_group_name_H-M   'P 1'
#
loop_
_entity.id
_entity.type
_entity.pdbx_description
1 polymer ?
#
loop_
_entity_poly.entity_id
_entity_poly.type
_entity_poly.pdbx_seq_one_letter_code
_entity_poly.pdbx_strand_id
1 'polypeptide(L)'
;MKKIIYFIPAILALLLYAILALADGSHAINPWAKFWVAILFIASGLMCKNKWYGCIAGLIVGCVLVYMGTQSTGQVLDLERPLGIILCSYYLICGAAVYKKAKG
;
A
#
# COMPACT_ATOMS: atom_id res chain seq x y z
N MET A 1 18.33 0.74 5.48
CA MET A 1 17.49 0.08 4.46
C MET A 1 17.82 0.59 3.07
N LYS A 2 17.84 -0.31 2.07
CA LYS A 2 17.97 0.08 0.66
C LYS A 2 16.69 0.81 0.23
N LYS A 3 16.84 1.90 -0.52
CA LYS A 3 15.73 2.77 -0.96
C LYS A 3 14.61 2.02 -1.71
N ILE A 4 14.96 0.94 -2.40
CA ILE A 4 14.01 0.13 -3.17
C ILE A 4 12.97 -0.59 -2.31
N ILE A 5 13.30 -0.87 -1.03
CA ILE A 5 12.43 -1.62 -0.11
C ILE A 5 11.12 -0.85 0.12
N TYR A 6 11.14 0.48 0.14
CA TYR A 6 9.91 1.26 0.35
C TYR A 6 8.88 1.06 -0.76
N PHE A 7 9.31 0.73 -1.98
CA PHE A 7 8.43 0.57 -3.14
C PHE A 7 7.83 -0.83 -3.27
N ILE A 8 8.27 -1.82 -2.49
CA ILE A 8 7.78 -3.21 -2.58
C ILE A 8 6.24 -3.26 -2.54
N PRO A 9 5.54 -2.60 -1.59
CA PRO A 9 4.08 -2.65 -1.56
C PRO A 9 3.42 -1.97 -2.76
N ALA A 10 3.98 -0.87 -3.25
CA ALA A 10 3.48 -0.14 -4.41
C ALA A 10 3.62 -0.98 -5.70
N ILE A 11 4.76 -1.65 -5.87
CA ILE A 11 5.03 -2.51 -7.03
C ILE A 11 4.12 -3.74 -7.01
N LEU A 12 3.96 -4.39 -5.84
CA LEU A 12 3.06 -5.53 -5.68
C LEU A 12 1.61 -5.15 -5.98
N ALA A 13 1.14 -4.01 -5.46
CA ALA A 13 -0.20 -3.52 -5.74
C ALA A 13 -0.40 -3.21 -7.24
N LEU A 14 0.58 -2.55 -7.88
CA LEU A 14 0.55 -2.26 -9.31
C LEU A 14 0.50 -3.56 -10.14
N LEU A 15 1.32 -4.56 -9.80
CA LEU A 15 1.36 -5.83 -10.49
C LEU A 15 0.03 -6.59 -10.35
N LEU A 16 -0.55 -6.62 -9.15
CA LEU A 16 -1.86 -7.23 -8.91
C LEU A 16 -2.96 -6.58 -9.76
N TYR A 17 -3.05 -5.24 -9.73
CA TYR A 17 -4.05 -4.52 -10.52
C TYR A 17 -3.80 -4.61 -12.03
N ALA A 18 -2.55 -4.74 -12.47
CA ALA A 18 -2.23 -4.98 -13.88
C ALA A 18 -2.71 -6.37 -14.33
N ILE A 19 -2.53 -7.41 -13.51
CA ILE A 19 -3.03 -8.76 -13.82
C ILE A 19 -4.57 -8.77 -13.87
N LEU A 20 -5.23 -8.15 -12.88
CA LEU A 20 -6.70 -8.00 -12.87
C LEU A 20 -7.21 -7.24 -14.10
N ALA A 21 -6.49 -6.20 -14.55
CA ALA A 21 -6.85 -5.42 -15.74
C ALA A 21 -6.82 -6.27 -17.03
N LEU A 22 -5.86 -7.19 -17.10
CA LEU A 22 -5.70 -8.10 -18.24
C LEU A 22 -6.72 -9.25 -18.20
N ALA A 23 -7.14 -9.69 -17.02
CA ALA A 23 -8.06 -10.82 -16.83
C ALA A 23 -9.52 -10.47 -17.12
N ASP A 24 -10.03 -9.35 -16.56
CA ASP A 24 -11.47 -9.05 -16.59
C ASP A 24 -11.87 -7.98 -17.63
N GLY A 25 -10.91 -7.46 -18.40
CA GLY A 25 -11.11 -6.28 -19.22
C GLY A 25 -11.21 -5.03 -18.36
N SER A 26 -10.52 -3.98 -18.77
CA SER A 26 -10.26 -2.72 -18.03
C SER A 26 -11.46 -1.96 -17.46
N HIS A 27 -12.69 -2.40 -17.71
CA HIS A 27 -13.94 -1.80 -17.23
C HIS A 27 -14.33 -2.21 -15.80
N ALA A 28 -13.77 -3.29 -15.24
CA ALA A 28 -14.10 -3.76 -13.89
C ALA A 28 -13.24 -3.14 -12.77
N ILE A 29 -12.15 -2.42 -13.10
CA ILE A 29 -11.26 -1.86 -12.08
C ILE A 29 -11.83 -0.54 -11.55
N ASN A 30 -12.21 -0.55 -10.27
CA ASN A 30 -12.66 0.62 -9.56
C ASN A 30 -11.61 1.76 -9.64
N PRO A 31 -11.97 2.97 -10.11
CA PRO A 31 -11.06 4.12 -10.14
C PRO A 31 -10.36 4.42 -8.81
N TRP A 32 -11.02 4.09 -7.69
CA TRP A 32 -10.46 4.23 -6.34
C TRP A 32 -9.21 3.38 -6.13
N ALA A 33 -9.12 2.19 -6.72
CA ALA A 33 -7.94 1.33 -6.62
C ALA A 33 -6.68 2.00 -7.19
N LYS A 34 -6.80 2.63 -8.36
CA LYS A 34 -5.69 3.35 -9.02
C LYS A 34 -5.20 4.51 -8.16
N PHE A 35 -6.13 5.21 -7.50
CA PHE A 35 -5.82 6.29 -6.58
C PHE A 35 -5.00 5.81 -5.37
N TRP A 36 -5.37 4.68 -4.76
CA TRP A 36 -4.61 4.11 -3.63
C TRP A 36 -3.21 3.65 -4.03
N VAL A 37 -3.05 3.05 -5.23
CA VAL A 37 -1.73 2.68 -5.77
C VAL A 37 -0.85 3.93 -5.96
N ALA A 38 -1.40 5.02 -6.49
CA ALA A 38 -0.66 6.27 -6.64
C ALA A 38 -0.19 6.83 -5.29
N ILE A 39 -1.03 6.76 -4.24
CA ILE A 39 -0.66 7.16 -2.88
C ILE A 39 0.50 6.32 -2.34
N LEU A 40 0.51 5.00 -2.58
CA LEU A 40 1.62 4.13 -2.18
C LEU A 40 2.94 4.52 -2.85
N PHE A 41 2.91 4.91 -4.13
CA PHE A 41 4.10 5.43 -4.82
C PHE A 41 4.58 6.75 -4.22
N ILE A 42 3.66 7.66 -3.90
CA ILE A 42 3.99 8.94 -3.25
C ILE A 42 4.61 8.69 -1.86
N ALA A 43 4.00 7.81 -1.06
CA ALA A 43 4.47 7.40 0.26
C ALA A 43 5.92 6.88 0.20
N SER A 44 6.17 5.99 -0.76
CA SER A 44 7.49 5.39 -1.00
C SER A 44 8.51 6.43 -1.46
N GLY A 45 8.12 7.33 -2.36
CA GLY A 45 8.96 8.44 -2.83
C GLY A 45 9.35 9.41 -1.70
N LEU A 46 8.43 9.68 -0.77
CA LEU A 46 8.67 10.52 0.40
C LEU A 46 9.66 9.84 1.36
N MET A 47 9.49 8.55 1.64
CA MET A 47 10.43 7.78 2.47
C MET A 47 11.81 7.62 1.82
N CYS A 48 11.89 7.59 0.49
CA CYS A 48 13.16 7.66 -0.25
C CYS A 48 13.95 8.96 -0.03
N LYS A 49 13.24 10.06 0.25
CA LYS A 49 13.81 11.36 0.64
C LYS A 49 14.09 11.46 2.15
N ASN A 50 14.13 10.33 2.87
CA ASN A 50 14.27 10.23 4.32
C ASN A 50 13.17 10.96 5.12
N LYS A 51 12.01 11.20 4.51
CA LYS A 51 10.89 11.85 5.20
C LYS A 51 10.02 10.79 5.88
N TRP A 52 10.14 10.69 7.20
CA TRP A 52 9.44 9.67 8.00
C TRP A 52 7.92 9.72 7.83
N TYR A 53 7.34 10.91 7.69
CA TYR A 53 5.90 11.11 7.52
C TYR A 53 5.33 10.50 6.22
N GLY A 54 6.18 10.05 5.29
CA GLY A 54 5.77 9.22 4.17
C GLY A 54 5.09 7.92 4.58
N CYS A 55 5.36 7.41 5.79
CA CYS A 55 4.67 6.22 6.30
C CYS A 55 3.17 6.43 6.55
N ILE A 56 2.74 7.66 6.86
CA ILE A 56 1.34 7.99 7.16
C ILE A 56 0.46 7.70 5.95
N ALA A 57 0.92 8.06 4.75
CA ALA A 57 0.19 7.80 3.52
C ALA A 57 0.00 6.29 3.26
N GLY A 58 1.02 5.47 3.53
CA GLY A 58 0.91 4.01 3.42
C GLY A 58 0.04 3.38 4.51
N LEU A 59 0.05 3.93 5.72
CA LEU A 59 -0.86 3.53 6.80
C LEU A 59 -2.31 3.83 6.45
N ILE A 60 -2.60 5.00 5.87
CA ILE A 60 -3.96 5.34 5.43
C ILE A 60 -4.45 4.32 4.40
N VAL A 61 -3.61 3.97 3.41
CA VAL A 61 -3.96 2.95 2.41
C VAL A 61 -4.25 1.59 3.08
N GLY A 62 -3.40 1.17 4.03
CA GLY A 62 -3.61 -0.07 4.77
C GLY A 62 -4.90 -0.06 5.61
N CYS A 63 -5.19 1.02 6.33
CA CYS A 63 -6.43 1.16 7.09
C CYS A 63 -7.67 1.13 6.19
N VAL A 64 -7.61 1.77 5.02
CA VAL A 64 -8.70 1.73 4.05
C VAL A 64 -8.90 0.31 3.51
N LEU A 65 -7.81 -0.43 3.26
CA LEU A 65 -7.90 -1.82 2.81
C LEU A 65 -8.50 -2.74 3.89
N VAL A 66 -8.12 -2.53 5.16
CA VAL A 66 -8.76 -3.22 6.31
C VAL A 66 -10.24 -2.89 6.37
N TYR A 67 -10.59 -1.60 6.23
CA TYR A 67 -11.98 -1.14 6.25
C TYR A 67 -12.80 -1.73 5.10
N MET A 68 -12.27 -1.76 3.88
CA MET A 68 -12.92 -2.39 2.73
C MET A 68 -13.19 -3.87 3.00
N GLY A 69 -12.21 -4.60 3.55
CA GLY A 69 -12.42 -5.98 3.96
C GLY A 69 -13.32 -6.17 5.20
N THR A 70 -13.78 -5.10 5.87
CA THR A 70 -14.88 -5.21 6.85
C THR A 70 -16.26 -5.14 6.22
N GLN A 71 -16.36 -4.62 4.99
CA GLN A 71 -17.59 -4.63 4.23
C GLN A 71 -17.69 -5.98 3.52
N SER A 72 -18.81 -6.68 3.70
CA SER A 72 -19.04 -7.96 3.04
C SER A 72 -19.18 -7.75 1.53
N THR A 73 -18.07 -7.88 0.80
CA THR A 73 -17.98 -7.77 -0.66
C THR A 73 -18.54 -8.99 -1.39
N GLY A 74 -19.10 -9.97 -0.67
CA GLY A 74 -19.63 -11.21 -1.25
C GLY A 74 -18.55 -12.20 -1.70
N GLN A 75 -17.27 -11.95 -1.37
CA GLN A 75 -16.16 -12.84 -1.66
C GLN A 75 -15.99 -13.87 -0.52
N VAL A 76 -15.78 -15.15 -0.88
CA VAL A 76 -15.66 -16.28 0.05
C VAL A 76 -14.40 -16.19 0.93
N LEU A 77 -13.41 -15.38 0.52
CA LEU A 77 -12.17 -15.14 1.24
C LEU A 77 -11.96 -13.63 1.44
N ASP A 78 -12.11 -13.16 2.69
CA ASP A 78 -11.78 -11.79 3.12
C ASP A 78 -10.26 -11.57 3.11
N LEU A 79 -9.64 -11.51 1.92
CA LEU A 79 -8.20 -11.33 1.77
C LEU A 79 -7.75 -9.89 2.02
N GLU A 80 -8.66 -8.92 1.91
CA GLU A 80 -8.38 -7.49 2.05
C GLU A 80 -7.95 -7.10 3.47
N ARG A 81 -8.57 -7.72 4.49
CA ARG A 81 -8.22 -7.54 5.91
C ARG A 81 -6.78 -7.94 6.23
N PRO A 82 -6.34 -9.18 6.00
CA PRO A 82 -4.97 -9.59 6.30
C PRO A 82 -3.95 -8.81 5.47
N LEU A 83 -4.25 -8.51 4.20
CA LEU A 83 -3.38 -7.68 3.36
C LEU A 83 -3.24 -6.25 3.91
N GLY A 84 -4.33 -5.66 4.39
CA GLY A 84 -4.31 -4.33 4.99
C GLY A 84 -3.47 -4.27 6.27
N ILE A 85 -3.57 -5.30 7.13
CA ILE A 85 -2.76 -5.41 8.35
C ILE A 85 -1.27 -5.56 8.01
N ILE A 86 -0.94 -6.42 7.04
CA ILE A 86 0.44 -6.60 6.55
C ILE A 86 0.98 -5.26 6.03
N LEU A 87 0.21 -4.55 5.21
CA LEU A 87 0.59 -3.25 4.66
C LEU A 87 0.84 -2.20 5.76
N CYS A 88 -0.05 -2.12 6.76
CA CYS A 88 0.12 -1.23 7.90
C CYS A 88 1.41 -1.54 8.67
N SER A 89 1.64 -2.80 9.02
CA SER A 89 2.85 -3.22 9.74
C SER A 89 4.12 -2.90 8.96
N TYR A 90 4.11 -3.10 7.64
CA TYR A 90 5.22 -2.81 6.76
C TYR A 90 5.58 -1.31 6.77
N TYR A 91 4.59 -0.44 6.54
CA TYR A 91 4.82 1.00 6.52
C TYR A 91 5.22 1.56 7.90
N LEU A 92 4.74 0.96 9.00
CA LEU A 92 5.21 1.28 10.36
C LEU A 92 6.70 0.96 10.55
N ILE A 93 7.13 -0.24 10.15
CA ILE A 93 8.55 -0.66 10.25
C ILE A 93 9.42 0.24 9.37
N CYS A 94 9.00 0.53 8.13
CA CYS A 94 9.70 1.45 7.23
C CYS A 94 9.80 2.86 7.84
N GLY A 95 8.71 3.39 8.37
CA GLY A 95 8.68 4.70 9.03
C GLY A 95 9.60 4.78 10.24
N ALA A 96 9.58 3.79 11.12
CA ALA A 96 10.42 3.73 12.32
C ALA A 96 11.92 3.72 11.98
N ALA A 97 12.30 2.97 10.95
CA ALA A 97 13.68 2.91 10.51
C ALA A 97 14.16 4.18 9.77
N VAL A 98 13.28 4.83 9.00
CA VAL A 98 13.56 6.16 8.44
C VAL A 98 13.74 7.19 9.56
N TYR A 99 12.88 7.15 10.58
CA TYR A 99 12.99 8.03 11.74
C TYR A 99 14.30 7.83 12.50
N LYS A 100 14.70 6.58 12.76
CA LYS A 100 16.01 6.28 13.38
C LYS A 100 17.18 6.82 12.56
N LYS A 101 17.11 6.72 11.23
CA LYS A 101 18.14 7.22 10.31
C LYS A 101 18.15 8.75 10.16
N ALA A 102 17.04 9.42 10.48
CA ALA A 102 16.97 10.88 10.46
C ALA A 102 17.50 11.52 11.77
N LYS A 103 17.59 10.72 12.85
CA LYS A 103 17.98 11.18 14.19
C LYS A 103 19.40 10.76 14.60
N GLY A 104 20.01 9.82 13.88
CA GLY A 104 21.42 9.43 14.01
C GLY A 104 22.20 9.89 12.79
#